data_AF-A0AAW4Q0H4-F1
#
_entry.id   AF-A0AAW4Q0H4-F1
#
_cell.length_a   1.000
_cell.length_b   1.000
_cell.length_c   1.000
_cell.angle_alpha   90.00
_cell.angle_beta   90.00
_cell.angle_gamma   90.00
#
_symmetry.space_group_name_H-M   'P 1'
#
loop_
_entity.id
_entity.type
_entity.pdbx_description
1 polymer ?
#
loop_
_entity_poly.entity_id
_entity_poly.type
_entity_poly.pdbx_seq_one_letter_code
_entity_poly.pdbx_strand_id
1 'polypeptide(L)'
;MVTRKATPQERIARDLLTQRPLFLGVDGADAIHYWDGYEQAVVVIQDNDVAKVELSETPFQTLSQWTEYTQEERGWTVGPHVGGSIVDDLVNALETSA
;
A
#
# COMPACT_ATOMS: atom_id res chain seq x y z
N MET A 1 -3.02 10.42 -23.44
CA MET A 1 -2.67 9.41 -22.41
C MET A 1 -1.38 9.88 -21.75
N VAL A 2 -1.45 10.48 -20.56
CA VAL A 2 -0.24 10.87 -19.81
C VAL A 2 0.29 9.61 -19.12
N THR A 3 1.38 9.06 -19.63
CA THR A 3 2.18 8.07 -18.93
C THR A 3 3.04 8.82 -17.90
N ARG A 4 2.57 8.89 -16.65
CA ARG A 4 3.41 9.33 -15.53
C ARG A 4 4.59 8.36 -15.45
N LYS A 5 5.83 8.87 -15.42
CA LYS A 5 6.99 8.02 -15.14
C LYS A 5 6.80 7.38 -13.77
N ALA A 6 7.01 6.07 -13.69
CA ALA A 6 6.99 5.34 -12.43
C ALA A 6 7.98 6.00 -11.45
N THR A 7 7.58 6.13 -10.19
CA THR A 7 8.49 6.59 -9.14
C THR A 7 9.58 5.55 -8.90
N PRO A 8 10.74 5.92 -8.33
CA PRO A 8 11.77 4.95 -7.96
C PRO A 8 11.22 3.79 -7.11
N GLN A 9 10.32 4.09 -6.19
CA GLN A 9 9.67 3.12 -5.31
C GLN A 9 8.70 2.21 -6.07
N GLU A 10 7.90 2.75 -6.99
CA GLU A 10 7.03 1.92 -7.85
C GLU A 10 7.87 0.99 -8.73
N ARG A 11 9.04 1.41 -9.19
CA ARG A 11 9.95 0.57 -9.97
C ARG A 11 10.53 -0.57 -9.11
N ILE A 12 10.91 -0.30 -7.87
CA ILE A 12 11.38 -1.33 -6.92
C ILE A 12 10.27 -2.35 -6.65
N ALA A 13 9.05 -1.87 -6.38
CA ALA A 13 7.90 -2.75 -6.15
C ALA A 13 7.61 -3.64 -7.38
N ARG A 14 7.70 -3.09 -8.60
CA ARG A 14 7.53 -3.85 -9.85
C ARG A 14 8.63 -4.87 -10.12
N ASP A 15 9.82 -4.71 -9.54
CA ASP A 15 10.93 -5.65 -9.68
C ASP A 15 10.75 -6.84 -8.71
N LEU A 16 10.17 -6.57 -7.53
CA LEU A 16 9.95 -7.55 -6.47
C LEU A 16 8.62 -8.30 -6.57
N LEU A 17 7.63 -7.71 -7.23
CA LEU A 17 6.30 -8.26 -7.43
C LEU A 17 6.11 -8.66 -8.90
N THR A 18 5.51 -9.82 -9.08
CA THR A 18 5.34 -10.51 -10.36
C THR A 18 4.30 -9.81 -11.22
N GLN A 19 3.26 -9.24 -10.60
CA GLN A 19 2.28 -8.44 -11.32
C GLN A 19 2.45 -6.95 -11.05
N ARG A 20 1.57 -6.16 -11.67
CA ARG A 20 1.58 -4.71 -11.47
C ARG A 20 1.17 -4.41 -10.02
N PRO A 21 2.09 -3.87 -9.20
CA PRO A 21 1.80 -3.62 -7.80
C PRO A 21 0.75 -2.53 -7.66
N LEU A 22 -0.16 -2.73 -6.72
CA LEU A 22 -1.17 -1.77 -6.31
C LEU A 22 -0.63 -0.93 -5.15
N PHE A 23 -0.67 0.39 -5.28
CA PHE A 23 -0.32 1.27 -4.18
C PHE A 23 -1.36 1.16 -3.07
N LEU A 24 -0.93 0.82 -1.85
CA LEU A 24 -1.80 0.74 -0.68
C LEU A 24 -1.86 2.05 0.08
N GLY A 25 -0.71 2.65 0.35
CA GLY A 25 -0.63 3.83 1.20
C GLY A 25 0.76 4.10 1.73
N VAL A 26 0.86 5.13 2.56
CA VAL A 26 2.05 5.49 3.33
C VAL A 26 1.70 5.43 4.81
N ASP A 27 2.47 4.68 5.59
CA ASP A 27 2.24 4.57 7.04
C ASP A 27 2.80 5.78 7.83
N GLY A 28 2.58 5.83 9.14
CA GLY A 28 3.03 6.89 10.03
C GLY A 28 4.56 7.01 10.17
N ALA A 29 5.30 6.01 9.69
CA ALA A 29 6.76 6.01 9.63
C ALA A 29 7.30 6.39 8.23
N ASP A 30 6.45 6.93 7.36
CA ASP A 30 6.74 7.28 5.95
C ASP A 30 7.07 6.06 5.07
N ALA A 31 6.75 4.84 5.52
CA ALA A 31 6.96 3.66 4.69
C ALA A 31 5.83 3.51 3.67
N ILE A 32 6.19 3.24 2.42
CA ILE A 32 5.26 3.08 1.30
C ILE A 32 4.94 1.60 1.14
N HIS A 33 3.65 1.28 1.15
CA HIS A 33 3.13 -0.08 1.01
C HIS A 33 2.57 -0.33 -0.38
N TYR A 34 2.97 -1.43 -1.00
CA TYR A 34 2.49 -1.94 -2.28
C TYR A 34 1.97 -3.36 -2.14
N TRP A 35 0.92 -3.71 -2.89
CA TRP A 35 0.29 -5.03 -2.85
C TRP A 35 0.31 -5.74 -4.19
N ASP A 36 0.56 -7.05 -4.15
CA ASP A 36 0.30 -7.96 -5.26
C ASP A 36 -0.73 -9.02 -4.85
N GLY A 37 -1.89 -9.00 -5.52
CA GLY A 37 -2.98 -9.94 -5.25
C GLY A 37 -2.78 -11.34 -5.81
N TYR A 38 -1.80 -11.55 -6.69
CA TYR A 38 -1.50 -12.88 -7.23
C TYR A 38 -0.54 -13.64 -6.31
N GLU A 39 0.50 -12.97 -5.85
CA GLU A 39 1.45 -13.52 -4.86
C GLU A 39 0.94 -13.42 -3.43
N GLN A 40 -0.14 -12.65 -3.19
CA GLN A 40 -0.63 -12.36 -1.85
C GLN A 40 0.49 -11.76 -0.97
N ALA A 41 1.23 -10.80 -1.51
CA ALA A 41 2.41 -10.22 -0.86
C ALA A 41 2.36 -8.69 -0.82
N VAL A 42 2.86 -8.13 0.29
CA VAL A 42 3.04 -6.70 0.49
C VAL A 42 4.52 -6.35 0.38
N VAL A 43 4.86 -5.32 -0.39
CA VAL A 43 6.18 -4.70 -0.38
C VAL A 43 6.11 -3.40 0.40
N VAL A 44 6.94 -3.29 1.43
CA VAL A 44 7.10 -2.10 2.26
C VAL A 44 8.44 -1.46 1.93
N ILE A 45 8.43 -0.19 1.57
CA ILE A 45 9.63 0.58 1.20
C ILE A 45 9.76 1.76 2.16
N GLN A 46 10.84 1.81 2.92
CA GLN A 46 11.12 2.91 3.84
C GLN A 46 12.57 3.37 3.65
N ASP A 47 12.77 4.63 3.24
CA ASP A 47 14.08 5.18 2.89
C ASP A 47 14.86 4.29 1.88
N ASN A 48 15.80 3.47 2.37
CA ASN A 48 16.61 2.52 1.61
C ASN A 48 16.35 1.05 1.99
N ASP A 49 15.44 0.82 2.92
CA ASP A 49 15.02 -0.51 3.33
C ASP A 49 13.80 -0.95 2.50
N VAL A 50 13.84 -2.21 2.07
CA VAL A 50 12.77 -2.81 1.27
C VAL A 50 12.50 -4.20 1.82
N ALA A 51 11.28 -4.38 2.31
CA ALA A 51 10.80 -5.66 2.82
C ALA A 51 9.66 -6.16 1.93
N LYS A 52 9.80 -7.38 1.42
CA LYS A 52 8.69 -8.14 0.83
C LYS A 52 8.16 -9.08 1.90
N VAL A 53 6.87 -9.02 2.15
CA VAL A 53 6.18 -9.81 3.17
C VAL A 53 5.06 -10.58 2.48
N GLU A 54 5.19 -11.90 2.40
CA GLU A 54 4.12 -12.77 1.93
C GLU A 54 3.09 -12.93 3.05
N LEU A 55 1.79 -12.76 2.78
CA LEU A 55 0.78 -12.92 3.82
C LEU A 55 0.82 -14.34 4.41
N SER A 56 1.18 -15.34 3.62
CA SER A 56 1.37 -16.73 4.07
C SER A 56 2.44 -16.90 5.15
N GLU A 57 3.42 -16.00 5.23
CA GLU A 57 4.47 -15.99 6.26
C GLU A 57 4.06 -15.20 7.52
N THR A 58 2.88 -14.57 7.47
CA THR A 58 2.31 -13.80 8.57
C THR A 58 1.08 -14.51 9.15
N PRO A 59 0.64 -14.15 10.37
CA PRO A 59 -0.66 -14.63 10.88
C PRO A 59 -1.87 -14.04 10.13
N PHE A 60 -1.66 -13.12 9.17
CA PHE A 60 -2.73 -12.44 8.46
C PHE A 60 -3.22 -13.27 7.27
N GLN A 61 -4.53 -13.52 7.23
CA GLN A 61 -5.15 -14.29 6.15
C GLN A 61 -5.64 -13.41 5.00
N THR A 62 -5.75 -12.10 5.22
CA THR A 62 -6.28 -11.15 4.24
C THR A 62 -5.49 -9.85 4.27
N LEU A 63 -5.51 -9.15 3.14
CA LEU A 63 -4.96 -7.80 3.02
C LEU A 63 -5.61 -6.81 4.01
N SER A 64 -6.90 -6.98 4.30
CA SER A 64 -7.60 -6.15 5.30
C SER A 64 -6.97 -6.27 6.68
N GLN A 65 -6.65 -7.49 7.13
CA GLN A 65 -5.97 -7.72 8.40
C GLN A 65 -4.59 -7.07 8.43
N TRP A 66 -3.85 -7.11 7.32
CA TRP A 66 -2.58 -6.38 7.20
C TRP A 66 -2.76 -4.86 7.35
N THR A 67 -3.78 -4.29 6.70
CA THR A 67 -4.04 -2.85 6.78
C THR A 67 -4.53 -2.38 8.13
N GLU A 68 -5.33 -3.19 8.82
CA GLU A 68 -5.77 -2.95 10.19
C GLU A 68 -4.58 -2.99 11.15
N TYR A 69 -3.76 -4.04 11.07
CA TYR A 69 -2.52 -4.15 11.84
C TYR A 69 -1.59 -2.94 11.62
N THR A 70 -1.40 -2.53 10.35
CA THR A 70 -0.55 -1.37 10.04
C THR A 70 -1.15 -0.08 10.59
N GLN A 71 -2.48 0.07 10.55
CA GLN A 71 -3.18 1.20 11.15
C GLN A 71 -3.01 1.24 12.68
N GLU A 72 -3.06 0.10 13.35
CA GLU A 72 -2.91 0.02 14.81
C GLU A 72 -1.47 0.26 15.26
N GLU A 73 -0.49 -0.34 14.58
CA GLU A 73 0.93 -0.28 14.98
C GLU A 73 1.62 1.02 14.56
N ARG A 74 1.32 1.50 13.34
CA ARG A 74 2.04 2.62 12.71
C ARG A 74 1.13 3.78 12.34
N GLY A 75 -0.16 3.51 12.13
CA GLY A 75 -1.09 4.46 11.55
C GLY A 75 -0.86 4.65 10.04
N TRP A 76 -1.88 5.11 9.33
CA TRP A 76 -1.73 5.53 7.93
C TRP A 76 -1.61 7.05 7.85
N THR A 77 -0.54 7.53 7.19
CA THR A 77 -0.38 8.93 6.80
C THR A 77 -1.19 9.22 5.53
N VAL A 78 -1.22 8.26 4.60
CA VAL A 78 -1.99 8.30 3.35
C VAL A 78 -2.55 6.89 3.06
N GLY A 79 -3.86 6.75 2.87
CA GLY A 79 -4.52 5.44 2.72
C GLY A 79 -5.10 4.91 4.05
N PRO A 80 -5.40 3.60 4.18
CA PRO A 80 -5.14 2.51 3.25
C PRO A 80 -6.19 2.43 2.14
N HIS A 81 -5.74 2.34 0.87
CA HIS A 81 -6.63 2.20 -0.29
C HIS A 81 -7.10 0.74 -0.51
N VAL A 82 -7.16 -0.05 0.55
CA VAL A 82 -7.64 -1.44 0.53
C VAL A 82 -9.11 -1.45 0.88
N GLY A 83 -9.95 -1.77 -0.11
CA GLY A 83 -11.37 -2.00 0.15
C GLY A 83 -12.15 -0.76 0.63
N GLY A 84 -11.58 0.44 0.52
CA GLY A 84 -12.32 1.69 0.65
C GLY A 84 -13.30 1.78 -0.51
N SER A 85 -14.59 1.63 -0.21
CA SER A 85 -15.65 1.94 -1.15
C SER A 85 -15.36 3.32 -1.74
N ILE A 86 -15.46 3.50 -3.06
CA ILE A 86 -15.22 4.78 -3.78
C ILE A 86 -15.77 6.01 -3.03
N VAL A 87 -16.81 5.83 -2.21
CA VAL A 87 -17.38 6.83 -1.33
C VAL A 87 -16.45 7.36 -0.23
N ASP A 88 -15.58 6.55 0.38
CA ASP A 88 -14.66 7.03 1.44
C ASP A 88 -13.53 7.91 0.87
N ASP A 89 -13.03 7.52 -0.31
CA ASP A 89 -12.08 8.31 -1.11
C ASP A 89 -12.73 9.62 -1.60
N LEU A 90 -14.02 9.57 -1.99
CA LEU A 90 -14.79 10.75 -2.40
C LEU A 90 -15.10 11.71 -1.23
N VAL A 91 -15.42 11.18 -0.05
CA VAL A 91 -15.69 12.00 1.15
C VAL A 91 -14.41 12.71 1.60
N ASN A 92 -13.27 12.02 1.67
CA ASN A 92 -11.99 12.66 1.98
C ASN A 92 -11.58 13.71 0.94
N ALA A 93 -11.83 13.45 -0.35
CA ALA A 93 -11.56 14.42 -1.41
C ALA A 93 -12.43 15.69 -1.29
N LEU A 94 -13.68 15.57 -0.81
CA LEU A 94 -14.57 16.70 -0.58
C LEU A 94 -14.23 17.47 0.69
N GLU A 95 -13.82 16.80 1.77
CA GLU A 95 -13.43 17.46 3.02
C GLU A 95 -12.11 18.23 2.91
N THR A 96 -11.20 17.80 2.03
CA THR A 96 -9.95 18.53 1.74
C THR A 96 -10.16 19.70 0.78
N SER A 97 -11.36 19.85 0.20
CA SER A 97 -11.69 20.89 -0.79
C SER A 97 -12.54 22.05 -0.23
N ALA A 98 -12.69 22.15 1.10
CA ALA A 98 -13.48 23.20 1.78
C ALA A 98 -12.59 24.26 2.46
#